data_AF-A0A522VZH3-F1
#
_entry.id   AF-A0A522VZH3-F1
#
_cell.length_a   1.000
_cell.length_b   1.000
_cell.length_c   1.000
_cell.angle_alpha   90.00
_cell.angle_beta   90.00
_cell.angle_gamma   90.00
#
_symmetry.space_group_name_H-M   'P 1'
#
loop_
_entity.id
_entity.type
_entity.pdbx_description
1 polymer ?
#
loop_
_entity_poly.entity_id
_entity_poly.type
_entity_poly.pdbx_seq_one_letter_code
_entity_poly.pdbx_strand_id
1 'polypeptide(L)'
;MKSLWSDADAEACVAKYAPKGVNRDLALRVYTTRLLGGDPRLVLHGGGNTSCKTTVTDLLGEPVEVLCVKGSGWDMGDIEPAGLPAVRLAPLLKLRRLETLADEDMVDFQRGNLLTSSSPNPSVETLLHAFLPHAF
;
A
#
# COMPACT_ATOMS: atom_id res chain seq x y z
N MET A 1 -24.43 6.62 -2.64
CA MET A 1 -23.65 5.71 -1.77
C MET A 1 -23.38 6.43 -0.45
N LYS A 2 -23.48 5.75 0.70
CA LYS A 2 -23.24 6.37 2.03
C LYS A 2 -21.81 6.05 2.47
N SER A 3 -21.10 7.02 3.03
CA SER A 3 -19.78 6.78 3.63
C SER A 3 -19.91 5.88 4.87
N LEU A 4 -19.04 4.88 4.97
CA LEU A 4 -18.89 4.01 6.14
C LEU A 4 -17.75 4.44 7.07
N TRP A 5 -17.12 5.60 6.80
CA TRP A 5 -16.06 6.16 7.64
C TRP A 5 -16.59 6.52 9.03
N SER A 6 -15.79 6.23 10.04
CA SER A 6 -16.00 6.55 11.45
C SER A 6 -14.67 6.98 12.06
N ASP A 7 -14.62 8.22 12.58
CA ASP A 7 -13.39 8.74 13.20
C ASP A 7 -12.97 7.89 14.41
N ALA A 8 -13.95 7.41 15.18
CA ALA A 8 -13.68 6.55 16.33
C ALA A 8 -13.03 5.22 15.92
N ASP A 9 -13.51 4.58 14.85
CA ASP A 9 -12.96 3.32 14.36
C ASP A 9 -11.59 3.51 13.70
N ALA A 10 -11.42 4.64 13.00
CA ALA A 10 -10.13 5.04 12.42
C ALA A 10 -9.06 5.19 13.52
N GLU A 11 -9.36 5.93 14.59
CA GLU A 11 -8.45 6.10 15.73
C GLU A 11 -8.20 4.78 16.47
N ALA A 12 -9.24 3.95 16.64
CA ALA A 12 -9.08 2.62 17.22
C ALA A 12 -8.14 1.73 16.40
N CYS A 13 -8.21 1.81 15.06
CA CYS A 13 -7.30 1.11 14.16
C CYS A 13 -5.85 1.60 14.34
N VAL A 14 -5.63 2.92 14.40
CA VAL A 14 -4.30 3.50 14.66
C VAL A 14 -3.74 3.02 16.00
N ALA A 15 -4.54 3.11 17.06
CA ALA A 15 -4.14 2.67 18.41
C ALA A 15 -3.81 1.17 18.47
N LYS A 16 -4.54 0.33 17.72
CA LYS A 16 -4.29 -1.13 17.64
C LYS A 16 -2.91 -1.46 17.06
N TYR A 17 -2.44 -0.70 16.07
CA TYR A 17 -1.21 -1.02 15.34
C TYR A 17 0.02 -0.22 15.80
N ALA A 18 -0.15 0.90 16.50
CA ALA A 18 0.95 1.70 17.01
C ALA A 18 1.97 0.89 17.87
N PRO A 19 1.57 0.00 18.80
CA PRO A 19 2.51 -0.82 19.56
C PRO A 19 3.33 -1.81 18.71
N LYS A 20 2.92 -2.06 17.47
CA LYS A 20 3.61 -2.94 16.52
C LYS A 20 4.55 -2.17 15.57
N GLY A 21 4.78 -0.88 15.83
CA GLY A 21 5.65 -0.04 15.00
C GLY A 21 5.03 0.38 13.66
N VAL A 22 3.72 0.20 13.48
CA VAL A 22 3.01 0.65 12.28
C VAL A 22 2.65 2.13 12.45
N ASN A 23 3.03 2.94 11.46
CA ASN A 23 2.72 4.36 11.49
C ASN A 23 1.22 4.62 11.24
N ARG A 24 0.79 5.86 11.52
CA ARG A 24 -0.61 6.28 11.39
C ARG A 24 -1.14 6.10 9.97
N ASP A 25 -0.37 6.48 8.97
CA ASP A 25 -0.81 6.46 7.57
C ASP A 25 -1.12 5.05 7.08
N LEU A 26 -0.23 4.09 7.41
CA LEU A 26 -0.42 2.68 7.08
C LEU A 26 -1.60 2.08 7.85
N ALA A 27 -1.78 2.42 9.12
CA ALA A 27 -2.93 1.96 9.91
C ALA A 27 -4.27 2.51 9.38
N LEU A 28 -4.31 3.78 9.01
CA LEU A 28 -5.48 4.39 8.36
C LEU A 28 -5.73 3.80 6.98
N ARG A 29 -4.67 3.48 6.23
CA ARG A 29 -4.82 2.81 4.94
C ARG A 29 -5.44 1.43 5.13
N VAL A 30 -4.94 0.61 6.04
CA VAL A 30 -5.57 -0.68 6.41
C VAL A 30 -7.06 -0.50 6.72
N TYR A 31 -7.42 0.49 7.55
CA TYR A 31 -8.82 0.79 7.86
C TYR A 31 -9.65 1.09 6.61
N THR A 32 -9.21 2.02 5.76
CA THR A 32 -9.94 2.38 4.53
C THR A 32 -10.02 1.24 3.53
N THR A 33 -8.96 0.42 3.42
CA THR A 33 -8.94 -0.75 2.54
C THR A 33 -10.01 -1.76 2.97
N ARG A 34 -10.18 -1.96 4.28
CA ARG A 34 -11.24 -2.81 4.85
C ARG A 34 -12.63 -2.25 4.62
N LEU A 35 -12.82 -0.94 4.72
CA LEU A 35 -14.11 -0.31 4.38
C LEU A 35 -14.48 -0.57 2.90
N LEU A 36 -13.51 -0.48 1.99
CA LEU A 36 -13.73 -0.75 0.57
C LEU A 36 -13.96 -2.24 0.29
N GLY A 37 -13.14 -3.12 0.88
CA GLY A 37 -13.23 -4.57 0.70
C GLY A 37 -14.44 -5.21 1.37
N GLY A 38 -14.98 -4.58 2.41
CA GLY A 38 -16.20 -5.02 3.08
C GLY A 38 -17.50 -4.70 2.33
N ASP A 39 -17.44 -3.88 1.25
CA ASP A 39 -18.59 -3.58 0.42
C ASP A 39 -18.52 -4.33 -0.93
N PRO A 40 -19.30 -5.42 -1.11
CA PRO A 40 -19.27 -6.22 -2.35
C PRO A 40 -19.77 -5.45 -3.58
N ARG A 41 -20.36 -4.26 -3.40
CA ARG A 41 -20.75 -3.37 -4.51
C ARG A 41 -19.56 -2.56 -5.04
N LEU A 42 -18.48 -2.46 -4.27
CA LEU A 42 -17.26 -1.75 -4.63
C LEU A 42 -16.17 -2.69 -5.12
N VAL A 43 -15.98 -3.80 -4.40
CA VAL A 43 -14.90 -4.75 -4.67
C VAL A 43 -15.47 -6.16 -4.65
N LEU A 44 -15.32 -6.87 -5.76
CA LEU A 44 -15.60 -8.30 -5.82
C LEU A 44 -14.39 -9.09 -5.30
N HIS A 45 -14.62 -10.31 -4.81
CA HIS A 45 -13.58 -11.17 -4.24
C HIS A 45 -12.33 -11.25 -5.13
N GLY A 46 -11.16 -10.97 -4.53
CA GLY A 46 -9.86 -10.98 -5.21
C GLY A 46 -9.49 -9.70 -5.98
N GLY A 47 -10.43 -8.77 -6.19
CA GLY A 47 -10.19 -7.51 -6.89
C GLY A 47 -9.71 -6.36 -6.00
N GLY A 48 -9.54 -5.20 -6.62
CA GLY A 48 -9.29 -3.92 -5.96
C GLY A 48 -7.88 -3.78 -5.37
N ASN A 49 -7.49 -2.53 -5.16
CA ASN A 49 -6.18 -2.17 -4.64
C ASN A 49 -6.20 -0.75 -4.10
N THR A 50 -5.30 -0.52 -3.16
CA THR A 50 -5.17 0.73 -2.42
C THR A 50 -3.72 0.94 -2.09
N SER A 51 -3.32 2.18 -1.83
CA SER A 51 -1.98 2.49 -1.37
C SER A 51 -1.93 3.73 -0.49
N CYS A 52 -0.84 3.91 0.22
CA CYS A 52 -0.47 5.19 0.84
C CYS A 52 1.01 5.48 0.65
N LYS A 53 1.35 6.74 0.39
CA LYS A 53 2.74 7.23 0.43
C LYS A 53 3.02 7.69 1.85
N THR A 54 4.14 7.22 2.41
CA THR A 54 4.53 7.50 3.79
C THR A 54 6.04 7.35 3.94
N THR A 55 6.59 7.81 5.05
CA THR A 55 7.94 7.46 5.50
C THR A 55 7.90 6.21 6.40
N VAL A 56 8.85 5.31 6.22
CA VAL A 56 9.11 4.19 7.13
C VAL A 56 10.58 4.15 7.50
N THR A 57 10.91 3.54 8.63
CA THR A 57 12.30 3.36 9.07
C THR A 57 12.85 2.07 8.48
N ASP A 58 14.02 2.12 7.85
CA ASP A 58 14.70 0.93 7.34
C ASP A 58 15.55 0.22 8.40
N LEU A 59 16.24 -0.86 8.01
CA LEU A 59 17.05 -1.69 8.91
C LEU A 59 18.18 -0.90 9.59
N LEU A 60 18.66 0.19 8.97
CA LEU A 60 19.73 1.04 9.50
C LEU A 60 19.19 2.13 10.41
N GLY A 61 17.87 2.24 10.58
CA GLY A 61 17.24 3.33 11.33
C GLY A 61 16.96 4.57 10.48
N GLU A 62 17.15 4.50 9.16
CA GLU A 62 17.03 5.67 8.29
C GLU A 62 15.60 5.84 7.78
N PRO A 63 15.11 7.09 7.67
CA PRO A 63 13.81 7.36 7.08
C PRO A 63 13.84 7.13 5.56
N VAL A 64 12.89 6.34 5.06
CA VAL A 64 12.73 6.03 3.64
C VAL A 64 11.31 6.35 3.19
N GLU A 65 11.20 7.18 2.15
CA GLU A 65 9.95 7.43 1.44
C GLU A 65 9.52 6.19 0.66
N VAL A 66 8.33 5.67 0.98
CA VAL A 66 7.78 4.45 0.40
C VAL A 66 6.35 4.65 -0.09
N LEU A 67 5.98 3.82 -1.06
CA LEU A 67 4.60 3.52 -1.39
C LEU A 67 4.25 2.17 -0.73
N CYS A 68 3.35 2.18 0.25
CA CYS A 68 2.73 0.98 0.78
C CYS A 68 1.51 0.66 -0.09
N VAL A 69 1.54 -0.43 -0.85
CA VAL A 69 0.50 -0.76 -1.86
C VAL A 69 0.03 -2.19 -1.68
N LYS A 70 -1.25 -2.47 -1.97
CA LYS A 70 -1.83 -3.81 -1.77
C LYS A 70 -0.95 -4.87 -2.46
N GLY A 71 -0.62 -5.90 -1.71
CA GLY A 71 0.08 -7.08 -2.18
C GLY A 71 -0.86 -8.16 -2.73
N SER A 72 -0.35 -8.97 -3.65
CA SER A 72 -1.05 -10.14 -4.20
C SER A 72 -1.43 -11.14 -3.10
N GLY A 73 -2.61 -11.77 -3.21
CA GLY A 73 -3.05 -12.82 -2.30
C GLY A 73 -3.72 -12.35 -1.00
N TRP A 74 -3.86 -11.04 -0.81
CA TRP A 74 -4.59 -10.46 0.32
C TRP A 74 -6.01 -10.05 -0.08
N ASP A 75 -6.99 -10.43 0.72
CA ASP A 75 -8.34 -9.90 0.63
C ASP A 75 -8.39 -8.50 1.27
N MET A 76 -9.10 -7.56 0.66
CA MET A 76 -9.16 -6.18 1.16
C MET A 76 -9.98 -6.06 2.44
N GLY A 77 -11.00 -6.91 2.61
CA GLY A 77 -11.91 -6.89 3.75
C GLY A 77 -11.26 -7.31 5.07
N ASP A 78 -10.18 -8.10 5.01
CA ASP A 78 -9.45 -8.56 6.19
C ASP A 78 -7.97 -8.11 6.24
N ILE A 79 -7.49 -7.37 5.23
CA ILE A 79 -6.09 -7.00 5.06
C ILE A 79 -5.41 -6.49 6.33
N GLU A 80 -4.20 -6.99 6.60
CA GLU A 80 -3.35 -6.52 7.70
C GLU A 80 -2.20 -5.65 7.14
N PRO A 81 -1.43 -4.92 7.97
CA PRO A 81 -0.32 -4.10 7.49
C PRO A 81 0.66 -4.84 6.56
N ALA A 82 0.89 -6.13 6.79
CA ALA A 82 1.73 -6.99 5.95
C ALA A 82 1.19 -7.20 4.51
N GLY A 83 -0.11 -6.96 4.29
CA GLY A 83 -0.72 -6.96 2.96
C GLY A 83 -0.51 -5.68 2.18
N LEU A 84 0.17 -4.68 2.75
CA LEU A 84 0.53 -3.41 2.10
C LEU A 84 2.07 -3.25 2.06
N PRO A 85 2.79 -4.11 1.30
CA PRO A 85 4.25 -4.04 1.17
C PRO A 85 4.76 -2.63 0.85
N ALA A 86 5.84 -2.25 1.53
CA ALA A 86 6.53 -0.98 1.31
C ALA A 86 7.53 -1.09 0.16
N VAL A 87 7.31 -0.29 -0.89
CA VAL A 87 8.18 -0.17 -2.07
C VAL A 87 8.83 1.21 -2.07
N ARG A 88 10.14 1.31 -2.28
CA ARG A 88 10.85 2.60 -2.33
C ARG A 88 10.24 3.51 -3.40
N LEU A 89 9.80 4.71 -3.00
CA LEU A 89 9.04 5.60 -3.88
C LEU A 89 9.91 6.28 -4.95
N ALA A 90 11.09 6.77 -4.57
CA ALA A 90 11.96 7.51 -5.48
C ALA A 90 12.39 6.71 -6.72
N PRO A 91 12.74 5.40 -6.62
CA PRO A 91 12.97 4.54 -7.78
C PRO A 91 11.74 4.41 -8.69
N LEU A 92 10.54 4.20 -8.13
CA LEU A 92 9.31 4.09 -8.94
C LEU A 92 9.06 5.35 -9.77
N LEU A 93 9.26 6.54 -9.18
CA LEU A 93 9.07 7.81 -9.88
C LEU A 93 10.02 8.00 -11.08
N LYS A 94 11.21 7.37 -11.06
CA LYS A 94 12.16 7.44 -12.19
C LYS A 94 11.65 6.70 -13.43
N LEU A 95 10.77 5.72 -13.27
CA LEU A 95 10.19 4.98 -14.39
C LEU A 95 9.35 5.86 -15.33
N ARG A 96 8.90 7.04 -14.89
CA ARG A 96 8.24 8.04 -15.77
C ARG A 96 9.09 8.51 -16.94
N ARG A 97 10.41 8.26 -16.90
CA ARG A 97 11.34 8.62 -17.99
C ARG A 97 11.30 7.62 -19.15
N LEU A 98 10.74 6.44 -18.93
CA LEU A 98 10.62 5.41 -19.96
C LEU A 98 9.37 5.68 -20.80
N GLU A 99 9.52 5.60 -22.11
CA GLU A 99 8.39 5.65 -23.05
C GLU A 99 7.60 4.34 -23.03
N THR A 100 8.31 3.22 -22.86
CA THR A 100 7.76 1.87 -22.77
C THR A 100 8.43 1.10 -21.62
N LEU A 101 7.69 0.16 -21.03
CA LEU A 101 8.17 -0.74 -19.99
C LEU A 101 7.43 -2.05 -20.14
N ALA A 102 8.16 -3.17 -20.29
CA ALA A 102 7.55 -4.49 -20.34
C ALA A 102 7.01 -4.87 -18.96
N ASP A 103 5.97 -5.72 -18.93
CA ASP A 103 5.32 -6.14 -17.68
C ASP A 103 6.30 -6.90 -16.78
N GLU A 104 7.16 -7.73 -17.36
CA GLU A 104 8.18 -8.49 -16.63
C GLU A 104 9.20 -7.55 -15.97
N ASP A 105 9.71 -6.58 -16.74
CA ASP A 105 10.65 -5.56 -16.24
C ASP A 105 9.99 -4.70 -15.15
N MET A 106 8.71 -4.37 -15.31
CA MET A 106 7.94 -3.63 -14.31
C MET A 106 7.84 -4.40 -12.99
N VAL A 107 7.46 -5.67 -13.05
CA VAL A 107 7.31 -6.53 -11.86
C VAL A 107 8.66 -6.71 -11.17
N ASP A 108 9.71 -7.01 -11.93
CA ASP A 108 11.06 -7.19 -11.38
C ASP A 108 11.58 -5.91 -10.74
N PHE A 109 11.38 -4.75 -11.38
CA PHE A 109 11.77 -3.46 -10.82
C PHE A 109 11.00 -3.15 -9.52
N GLN A 110 9.70 -3.41 -9.46
CA GLN A 110 8.91 -3.20 -8.24
C GLN A 110 9.36 -4.13 -7.11
N ARG A 111 9.58 -5.42 -7.39
CA ARG A 111 10.08 -6.40 -6.41
C ARG A 111 11.48 -6.04 -5.89
N GLY A 112 12.37 -5.62 -6.80
CA GLY A 112 13.73 -5.19 -6.43
C GLY A 112 13.78 -3.96 -5.53
N ASN A 113 12.67 -3.20 -5.45
CA ASN A 113 12.56 -2.00 -4.61
C ASN A 113 11.72 -2.20 -3.35
N LEU A 114 11.32 -3.43 -3.01
CA LEU A 114 10.73 -3.76 -1.71
C LEU A 114 11.73 -3.50 -0.59
N LEU A 115 11.25 -2.96 0.54
CA LEU A 115 12.09 -2.89 1.75
C LEU A 115 12.31 -4.26 2.40
N THR A 116 11.32 -5.15 2.29
CA THR A 116 11.39 -6.51 2.83
C THR A 116 11.13 -7.50 1.71
N SER A 117 12.15 -8.24 1.30
CA SER A 117 12.11 -9.13 0.13
C SER A 117 11.13 -10.30 0.26
N SER A 118 10.80 -10.71 1.49
CA SER A 118 9.79 -11.73 1.79
C SER A 118 8.36 -11.21 1.75
N SER A 119 8.15 -9.92 1.50
CA SER A 119 6.81 -9.35 1.38
C SER A 119 6.08 -9.86 0.13
N PRO A 120 4.73 -9.82 0.12
CA PRO A 120 3.96 -10.15 -1.07
C PRO A 120 4.35 -9.30 -2.28
N ASN A 121 4.07 -9.79 -3.49
CA ASN A 121 4.22 -9.00 -4.71
C ASN A 121 3.33 -7.76 -4.65
N PRO A 122 3.86 -6.54 -4.89
CA PRO A 122 3.04 -5.35 -5.08
C PRO A 122 2.01 -5.54 -6.21
N SER A 123 0.88 -4.83 -6.14
CA SER A 123 -0.09 -4.77 -7.24
C SER A 123 0.58 -4.41 -8.56
N VAL A 124 0.16 -5.02 -9.66
CA VAL A 124 0.61 -4.63 -11.02
C VAL A 124 0.30 -3.16 -11.33
N GLU A 125 -0.73 -2.59 -10.68
CA GLU A 125 -1.13 -1.18 -10.81
C GLU A 125 -0.30 -0.23 -9.92
N THR A 126 0.81 -0.69 -9.33
CA THR A 126 1.67 0.11 -8.43
C THR A 126 2.12 1.44 -9.05
N LEU A 127 2.42 1.48 -10.36
CA LEU A 127 2.87 2.71 -11.01
C LEU A 127 1.78 3.77 -11.10
N LEU A 128 0.51 3.39 -11.28
CA LEU A 128 -0.63 4.31 -11.22
C LEU A 128 -0.63 5.03 -9.86
N HIS A 129 -0.52 4.26 -8.79
CA HIS A 129 -0.47 4.80 -7.44
C HIS A 129 0.77 5.66 -7.18
N ALA A 130 1.94 5.26 -7.67
CA ALA A 130 3.17 6.02 -7.51
C ALA A 130 3.10 7.38 -8.20
N PHE A 131 2.45 7.44 -9.36
CA PHE A 131 2.42 8.61 -10.24
C PHE A 131 1.35 9.63 -9.87
N LEU A 132 0.34 9.28 -9.08
CA LEU A 132 -0.60 10.27 -8.56
C LEU A 132 0.06 11.08 -7.43
N PRO A 133 0.07 12.42 -7.49
CA PRO A 133 0.79 13.28 -6.54
C PRO A 133 0.02 13.48 -5.21
N HIS A 134 -0.58 12.41 -4.69
CA HIS A 134 -1.34 12.40 -3.44
C HIS A 134 -0.88 11.28 -2.53
N ALA A 135 -0.93 11.52 -1.22
CA ALA A 135 -0.50 10.54 -0.23
C ALA A 135 -1.49 9.37 -0.06
N PHE A 136 -2.78 9.63 -0.29
CA PHE A 136 -3.88 8.67 -0.15
C PHE A 136 -4.71 8.59 -1.44
#